data_AF-A0A661AI77-F1
#
_entry.id   AF-A0A661AI77-F1
#
_cell.length_a   1.000
_cell.length_b   1.000
_cell.length_c   1.000
_cell.angle_alpha   90.00
_cell.angle_beta   90.00
_cell.angle_gamma   90.00
#
_symmetry.space_group_name_H-M   'P 1'
#
loop_
_entity.id
_entity.type
_entity.pdbx_description
1 polymer ?
#
loop_
_entity_poly.entity_id
_entity_poly.type
_entity_poly.pdbx_seq_one_letter_code
_entity_poly.pdbx_strand_id
1 'polypeptide(L)'
;MRGDTAKAFTYLDEGKGILSRIEKEKIKKGREVYAIQIGSFRERKWAELRREEFEKKGYQVRIVEWRRNGEVWYRVVIGAYDTREEAAGDMKKIKEKEGISAWITKIWIP
;
A
#
# COMPACT_ATOMS: atom_id res chain seq x y z
N MET A 1 1.43 -18.18 -24.39
CA MET A 1 2.81 -18.04 -23.86
C MET A 1 2.94 -16.61 -23.37
N ARG A 2 2.79 -16.32 -22.08
CA ARG A 2 3.81 -16.36 -21.00
C ARG A 2 5.05 -15.49 -21.28
N GLY A 3 5.31 -14.58 -20.34
CA GLY A 3 6.56 -13.85 -20.15
C GLY A 3 6.46 -12.38 -20.58
N ASP A 4 6.76 -11.35 -19.81
CA ASP A 4 7.39 -11.22 -18.50
C ASP A 4 7.11 -9.81 -17.99
N THR A 5 6.10 -9.62 -17.14
CA THR A 5 5.89 -8.38 -16.36
C THR A 5 6.81 -8.30 -15.13
N ALA A 6 7.80 -9.19 -15.02
CA ALA A 6 8.63 -9.40 -13.83
C ALA A 6 10.00 -8.70 -13.87
N LYS A 7 10.30 -7.83 -14.85
CA LYS A 7 11.64 -7.20 -14.99
C LYS A 7 11.75 -5.72 -14.63
N ALA A 8 10.72 -5.10 -14.05
CA ALA A 8 10.81 -3.70 -13.61
C ALA A 8 11.23 -3.53 -12.14
N PHE A 9 11.13 -4.57 -11.30
CA PHE A 9 11.49 -4.49 -9.87
C PHE A 9 12.91 -4.94 -9.54
N THR A 10 13.64 -5.48 -10.52
CA THR A 10 15.04 -5.86 -10.36
C THR A 10 15.82 -5.14 -11.44
N TYR A 11 16.35 -3.95 -11.16
CA TYR A 11 17.62 -3.40 -11.65
C TYR A 11 17.75 -1.92 -11.25
N LEU A 12 18.87 -1.61 -10.57
CA LEU A 12 19.61 -0.33 -10.49
C LEU A 12 19.62 0.38 -9.12
N ASP A 13 20.42 -0.21 -8.23
CA ASP A 13 21.18 0.45 -7.16
C ASP A 13 22.31 1.36 -7.68
N GLU A 14 22.68 1.34 -8.96
CA GLU A 14 23.78 2.18 -9.44
C GLU A 14 23.41 2.95 -10.71
N GLY A 15 23.35 4.27 -10.57
CA GLY A 15 23.42 5.24 -11.65
C GLY A 15 22.26 5.22 -12.65
N LYS A 16 21.26 6.09 -12.45
CA LYS A 16 20.42 6.63 -13.54
C LYS A 16 19.68 7.91 -13.14
N GLY A 17 20.30 9.04 -13.49
CA GLY A 17 19.51 10.16 -13.98
C GLY A 17 18.65 9.68 -15.16
N ILE A 18 17.53 10.35 -15.40
CA ILE A 18 16.46 9.99 -16.36
C ILE A 18 15.36 9.06 -15.76
N LEU A 19 14.91 9.33 -14.53
CA LEU A 19 13.46 9.32 -14.31
C LEU A 19 12.94 10.64 -14.86
N SER A 20 12.21 10.56 -15.98
CA SER A 20 11.78 11.69 -16.77
C SER A 20 11.03 12.72 -15.91
N ARG A 21 11.28 14.01 -16.16
CA ARG A 21 10.55 15.13 -15.54
C ARG A 21 9.03 14.97 -15.67
N ILE A 22 8.56 14.25 -16.69
CA ILE A 22 7.16 13.95 -16.97
C ILE A 22 6.56 12.99 -15.93
N GLU A 23 7.31 11.98 -15.47
CA GLU A 23 6.85 11.09 -14.39
C GLU A 23 6.78 11.83 -13.06
N LYS A 24 7.82 12.63 -12.75
CA LYS A 24 7.85 13.46 -11.52
C LYS A 24 6.74 14.52 -11.50
N GLU A 25 6.35 15.09 -12.64
CA GLU A 25 5.25 16.07 -12.70
C GLU A 25 3.85 15.44 -12.72
N LYS A 26 3.69 14.20 -13.23
CA LYS A 26 2.44 13.44 -13.02
C LYS A 26 2.26 13.00 -11.57
N ILE A 27 3.34 12.68 -10.86
CA ILE A 27 3.33 12.34 -9.43
C ILE A 27 2.87 13.54 -8.57
N LYS A 28 2.90 14.79 -9.07
CA LYS A 28 2.36 15.97 -8.34
C LYS A 28 0.84 16.04 -8.25
N LYS A 29 0.12 15.24 -9.05
CA LYS A 29 -1.35 15.12 -8.95
C LYS A 29 -1.61 13.78 -8.28
N GLY A 30 -2.02 13.83 -7.02
CA GLY A 30 -2.36 12.61 -6.29
C GLY A 30 -3.31 11.70 -7.06
N ARG A 31 -3.28 10.41 -6.75
CA ARG A 31 -4.08 9.38 -7.42
C ARG A 31 -4.77 8.47 -6.43
N GLU A 32 -5.95 8.00 -6.83
CA GLU A 32 -6.63 6.91 -6.13
C GLU A 32 -5.99 5.58 -6.54
N VAL A 33 -5.62 4.76 -5.55
CA VAL A 33 -5.08 3.42 -5.75
C VAL A 33 -5.77 2.42 -4.84
N TYR A 34 -5.60 1.14 -5.11
CA TYR A 34 -6.00 0.07 -4.22
C TYR A 34 -4.93 -0.19 -3.16
N ALA A 35 -5.35 -0.59 -1.97
CA ALA A 35 -4.49 -1.00 -0.87
C ALA A 35 -5.17 -2.09 -0.04
N ILE A 36 -4.38 -2.82 0.75
CA ILE A 36 -4.88 -3.91 1.58
C ILE A 36 -4.98 -3.43 3.02
N GLN A 37 -6.18 -3.22 3.52
CA GLN A 37 -6.41 -2.81 4.88
C GLN A 37 -6.33 -4.00 5.84
N ILE A 38 -5.52 -3.86 6.89
CA ILE A 38 -5.25 -4.88 7.92
C ILE A 38 -5.67 -4.44 9.33
N GLY A 39 -6.32 -3.27 9.42
CA GLY A 39 -6.87 -2.73 10.67
C GLY A 39 -7.53 -1.38 10.49
N SER A 40 -8.40 -1.03 11.43
CA SER A 40 -9.05 0.28 11.54
C SER A 40 -9.17 0.62 13.01
N PHE A 41 -8.53 1.70 13.45
CA PHE A 41 -8.45 2.04 14.87
C PHE A 41 -9.01 3.43 15.13
N ARG A 42 -9.56 3.64 16.33
CA ARG A 42 -10.05 4.95 16.78
C ARG A 42 -8.92 5.83 17.30
N GLU A 43 -7.92 5.21 17.92
CA GLU A 43 -6.75 5.89 18.46
C GLU A 43 -5.54 5.63 17.56
N ARG A 44 -4.78 6.69 17.28
CA ARG A 44 -3.60 6.61 16.41
C ARG A 44 -2.53 5.66 16.95
N LYS A 45 -2.37 5.58 18.27
CA LYS A 45 -1.39 4.70 18.93
C LYS A 45 -1.58 3.22 18.53
N TRP A 46 -2.81 2.73 18.46
CA TRP A 46 -3.07 1.33 18.07
C TRP A 46 -2.80 1.09 16.59
N ALA A 47 -3.08 2.07 15.75
CA ALA A 47 -2.70 2.01 14.33
C ALA A 47 -1.18 1.99 14.15
N GLU A 48 -0.46 2.76 14.96
CA GLU A 48 1.01 2.82 14.96
C GLU A 48 1.64 1.48 15.36
N LEU A 49 1.16 0.87 16.45
CA LEU A 49 1.63 -0.44 16.89
C LEU A 49 1.42 -1.51 15.80
N ARG A 50 0.26 -1.48 15.13
CA ARG A 50 -0.03 -2.39 14.01
C ARG A 50 0.85 -2.11 12.79
N ARG A 51 1.14 -0.84 12.50
CA ARG A 51 2.06 -0.43 11.43
C ARG A 51 3.44 -1.01 11.68
N GLU A 52 4.00 -0.76 12.86
CA GLU A 52 5.32 -1.25 13.27
C GLU A 52 5.41 -2.78 13.25
N GLU A 53 4.37 -3.47 13.72
CA GLU A 53 4.30 -4.94 13.69
C GLU A 53 4.53 -5.49 12.28
N PHE A 54 3.85 -4.92 11.28
CA PHE A 54 3.92 -5.39 9.90
C PHE A 54 5.13 -4.83 9.13
N GLU A 55 5.62 -3.64 9.47
CA GLU A 55 6.87 -3.13 8.90
C GLU A 55 8.07 -3.99 9.31
N LYS A 56 8.13 -4.44 10.57
CA LYS A 56 9.17 -5.36 11.05
C LYS A 56 9.15 -6.70 10.30
N LYS A 57 8.00 -7.09 9.74
CA LYS A 57 7.83 -8.28 8.90
C LYS A 57 8.18 -8.03 7.42
N GLY A 58 8.58 -6.82 7.07
CA GLY A 58 9.01 -6.42 5.72
C GLY A 58 7.89 -5.89 4.83
N TYR A 59 6.71 -5.59 5.37
CA TYR A 59 5.61 -5.03 4.58
C TYR A 59 5.75 -3.51 4.42
N GLN A 60 5.35 -2.99 3.26
CA GLN A 60 5.19 -1.55 3.06
C GLN A 60 3.85 -1.10 3.65
N VAL A 61 3.86 -0.62 4.90
CA VAL A 61 2.66 -0.27 5.64
C VAL A 61 2.48 1.24 5.72
N ARG A 62 1.23 1.71 5.67
CA ARG A 62 0.87 3.12 5.87
C ARG A 62 -0.35 3.24 6.76
N ILE A 63 -0.45 4.37 7.46
CA ILE A 63 -1.66 4.77 8.18
C ILE A 63 -2.36 5.85 7.36
N VAL A 64 -3.62 5.63 7.06
CA VAL A 64 -4.48 6.58 6.33
C VAL A 64 -5.60 7.03 7.26
N GLU A 65 -5.74 8.34 7.41
CA GLU A 65 -6.88 8.92 8.12
C GLU A 65 -8.13 8.83 7.26
N TRP A 66 -9.20 8.31 7.85
CA TRP A 66 -10.50 8.24 7.23
C TRP A 66 -11.56 8.85 8.13
N ARG A 67 -12.17 9.94 7.67
CA ARG A 67 -13.22 10.64 8.41
C ARG A 67 -14.58 10.12 7.96
N ARG A 68 -15.39 9.66 8.90
CA ARG A 68 -16.77 9.25 8.65
C ARG A 68 -17.66 9.81 9.75
N ASN A 69 -18.70 10.55 9.39
CA ASN A 69 -19.71 11.08 10.30
C ASN A 69 -19.13 11.86 11.50
N GLY A 70 -18.12 12.70 11.26
CA GLY A 70 -17.45 13.48 12.31
C GLY A 70 -16.40 12.71 13.11
N GLU A 71 -16.25 11.41 12.88
CA GLU A 71 -15.29 10.57 13.59
C GLU A 71 -14.07 10.24 12.73
N VAL A 72 -12.86 10.27 13.33
CA VAL A 72 -11.59 9.95 12.66
C VAL A 72 -11.19 8.50 12.91
N TRP A 73 -10.98 7.74 11.84
CA TRP A 73 -10.46 6.37 11.87
C TRP A 73 -9.05 6.35 11.29
N TYR A 74 -8.14 5.65 11.95
CA TYR A 74 -6.78 5.40 11.50
C TYR A 74 -6.72 4.01 10.88
N ARG A 75 -6.76 3.95 9.55
CA ARG A 75 -6.74 2.69 8.80
C ARG A 75 -5.29 2.30 8.52
N VAL A 76 -4.94 1.06 8.85
CA VAL A 76 -3.60 0.52 8.56
C VAL A 76 -3.69 -0.27 7.27
N VAL A 77 -2.91 0.12 6.28
CA VAL A 77 -2.96 -0.44 4.91
C VAL A 77 -1.58 -0.89 4.44
N ILE A 78 -1.53 -1.93 3.62
CA ILE A 78 -0.32 -2.46 2.99
C ILE A 78 -0.36 -2.19 1.48
N GLY A 79 0.76 -1.72 0.97
CA GLY A 79 1.01 -1.55 -0.47
C GLY A 79 0.28 -0.38 -1.12
N ALA A 80 0.44 -0.30 -2.43
CA ALA A 80 -0.24 0.62 -3.34
C ALA A 80 -0.36 -0.11 -4.68
N TYR A 81 -1.58 -0.37 -5.15
CA TYR A 81 -1.82 -1.18 -6.34
C TYR A 81 -2.68 -0.40 -7.32
N ASP A 82 -2.33 -0.46 -8.59
CA ASP A 82 -3.10 0.23 -9.64
C ASP A 82 -4.41 -0.51 -9.93
N THR A 83 -4.42 -1.84 -9.75
CA THR A 83 -5.60 -2.68 -9.97
C THR A 83 -6.06 -3.40 -8.70
N ARG A 84 -7.35 -3.77 -8.69
CA ARG A 84 -7.93 -4.54 -7.57
C ARG A 84 -7.41 -5.97 -7.57
N GLU A 85 -7.09 -6.51 -8.74
CA GLU A 85 -6.64 -7.88 -8.96
C GLU A 85 -5.25 -8.10 -8.37
N GLU A 86 -4.33 -7.15 -8.56
CA GLU A 86 -3.01 -7.15 -7.92
C GLU A 86 -3.13 -7.13 -6.39
N ALA A 87 -3.95 -6.21 -5.86
CA ALA A 87 -4.23 -6.14 -4.43
C ALA A 87 -4.86 -7.43 -3.89
N ALA A 88 -5.72 -8.09 -4.66
CA ALA A 88 -6.35 -9.36 -4.28
C ALA A 88 -5.34 -10.51 -4.21
N GLY A 89 -4.41 -10.58 -5.17
CA GLY A 89 -3.34 -11.57 -5.19
C GLY A 89 -2.46 -11.50 -3.95
N ASP A 90 -2.01 -10.29 -3.59
CA ASP A 90 -1.16 -10.10 -2.42
C ASP A 90 -1.95 -10.18 -1.11
N MET A 91 -3.22 -9.76 -1.09
CA MET A 91 -4.10 -9.94 0.08
C MET A 91 -4.23 -11.42 0.44
N LYS A 92 -4.40 -12.30 -0.55
CA LYS A 92 -4.50 -13.75 -0.30
C LYS A 92 -3.23 -14.28 0.37
N LYS A 93 -2.05 -13.92 -0.15
CA LYS A 93 -0.75 -14.32 0.42
C LYS A 93 -0.58 -13.80 1.86
N ILE A 94 -0.96 -12.54 2.11
CA ILE A 94 -0.88 -11.94 3.45
C ILE A 94 -1.81 -12.66 4.42
N LYS A 95 -3.06 -12.96 4.01
CA LYS A 95 -4.01 -13.73 4.84
C LYS A 95 -3.47 -15.11 5.20
N GLU A 96 -2.92 -15.81 4.23
CA GLU A 96 -2.38 -17.16 4.41
C GLU A 96 -1.13 -17.17 5.30
N LYS A 97 -0.22 -16.19 5.12
CA LYS A 97 1.04 -16.12 5.88
C LYS A 97 0.86 -15.60 7.30
N GLU A 98 0.03 -14.57 7.47
CA GLU A 98 -0.09 -13.83 8.74
C GLU A 98 -1.30 -14.25 9.57
N GLY A 99 -2.24 -15.02 8.99
CA GLY A 99 -3.44 -15.49 9.68
C GLY A 99 -4.40 -14.37 10.09
N ILE A 100 -4.37 -13.22 9.40
CA ILE A 100 -5.17 -12.04 9.74
C ILE A 100 -6.35 -11.82 8.79
N SER A 101 -7.37 -11.11 9.29
CA SER A 101 -8.40 -10.52 8.44
C SER A 101 -7.85 -9.30 7.70
N ALA A 102 -8.07 -9.27 6.38
CA ALA A 102 -7.69 -8.17 5.51
C ALA A 102 -8.74 -7.94 4.42
N TRP A 103 -8.83 -6.71 3.91
CA TRP A 103 -9.75 -6.35 2.85
C TRP A 103 -9.14 -5.32 1.91
N ILE A 104 -9.57 -5.33 0.65
CA ILE A 104 -9.13 -4.34 -0.33
C ILE A 104 -9.91 -3.05 -0.10
N THR A 105 -9.20 -1.93 -0.07
CA THR A 105 -9.78 -0.60 0.01
C THR A 105 -9.13 0.33 -1.01
N LYS A 106 -9.73 1.48 -1.24
CA LYS A 106 -9.16 2.54 -2.06
C LYS A 106 -8.61 3.63 -1.16
N ILE A 107 -7.42 4.11 -1.48
CA ILE A 107 -6.75 5.22 -0.77
C ILE A 107 -6.29 6.27 -1.77
N TRP A 108 -6.26 7.52 -1.31
CA TRP A 108 -5.63 8.60 -2.03
C TRP A 108 -4.15 8.68 -1.66
N ILE A 109 -3.28 8.71 -2.65
CA ILE A 109 -1.85 9.01 -2.47
C ILE A 109 -1.61 10.37 -3.10
N PRO A 110 -1.12 11.37 -2.36
CA PRO A 110 -0.86 12.72 -2.87
C PRO A 110 0.29 12.75 -3.88
#